data_AF-A0AAV8UEI9-F1
#
_entry.id   AF-A0AAV8UEI9-F1
#
_cell.length_a   1.000
_cell.length_b   1.000
_cell.length_c   1.000
_cell.angle_alpha   90.00
_cell.angle_beta   90.00
_cell.angle_gamma   90.00
#
_symmetry.space_group_name_H-M   'P 1'
#
loop_
_entity.id
_entity.type
_entity.pdbx_description
1 polymer ?
#
loop_
_entity_poly.entity_id
_entity_poly.type
_entity_poly.pdbx_seq_one_letter_code
_entity_poly.pdbx_strand_id
1 'polypeptide(L)'
;MPYAGGAPAPGGAPPGNAGVGNGPGGLPSLPPIPTAFPELEKMSIGELEVLWSSEEALAKFVNEHEHRRAVTSILDGLSKEIEDLTKSNEAKLNEAHSSQSQEEAEKEKQLEEDLKRQIQKKQEEKDRLWEFNSPSAIHERLHVARASSVETSEKLKEQFLRKELELAEFIRLYTMEQKRVHQITALIEDIAPHLH
;
A
#
# COMPACT_ATOMS: atom_id res chain seq x y z
N MET A 1 -17.90 7.76 34.09
CA MET A 1 -17.52 6.33 34.09
C MET A 1 -16.33 6.16 33.15
N PRO A 2 -15.10 5.94 33.63
CA PRO A 2 -13.98 5.63 32.76
C PRO A 2 -13.76 4.12 32.69
N TYR A 3 -13.84 3.56 31.49
CA TYR A 3 -13.48 2.17 31.24
C TYR A 3 -11.96 2.04 31.13
N ALA A 4 -11.42 1.22 32.02
CA ALA A 4 -10.06 0.71 32.02
C ALA A 4 -9.88 -0.30 30.87
N GLY A 5 -8.68 -0.33 30.30
CA GLY A 5 -8.29 -1.31 29.29
C GLY A 5 -6.85 -1.10 28.86
N GLY A 6 -5.91 -1.20 29.81
CA GLY A 6 -4.48 -1.19 29.53
C GLY A 6 -4.08 -2.41 28.70
N ALA A 7 -3.28 -2.18 27.67
CA ALA A 7 -2.64 -3.22 26.87
C ALA A 7 -1.72 -4.08 27.76
N PRO A 8 -1.79 -5.43 27.71
CA PRO A 8 -0.77 -6.25 28.32
C PRO A 8 0.49 -6.26 27.45
N ALA A 9 1.63 -5.94 28.07
CA ALA A 9 2.96 -6.14 27.49
C ALA A 9 3.18 -7.63 27.15
N PRO A 10 3.92 -7.96 26.08
CA PRO A 10 4.25 -9.35 25.78
C PRO A 10 5.13 -9.92 26.90
N GLY A 11 4.58 -10.90 27.61
CA GLY A 11 5.23 -11.60 28.71
C GLY A 11 6.50 -12.31 28.25
N GLY A 12 7.52 -12.25 29.09
CA GLY A 12 8.77 -12.97 28.92
C GLY A 12 8.56 -14.47 28.79
N ALA A 13 9.33 -15.08 27.90
CA ALA A 13 9.41 -16.53 27.74
C ALA A 13 9.94 -17.19 29.03
N PRO A 14 9.40 -18.36 29.44
CA PRO A 14 9.95 -19.13 30.55
C PRO A 14 11.26 -19.83 30.13
N PRO A 15 12.19 -20.12 31.06
CA PRO A 15 13.38 -20.92 30.77
C PRO A 15 12.97 -22.39 30.65
N GLY A 16 12.67 -22.81 29.42
CA GLY A 16 12.30 -24.18 29.08
C GLY A 16 13.53 -25.06 28.88
N ASN A 17 13.86 -25.82 29.91
CA ASN A 17 14.69 -27.02 29.97
C ASN A 17 14.98 -27.67 28.59
N ALA A 18 16.24 -27.65 28.15
CA ALA A 18 16.70 -28.31 26.93
C ALA A 18 16.65 -29.83 27.11
N GLY A 19 15.52 -30.43 26.71
CA GLY A 19 15.37 -31.86 26.57
C GLY A 19 16.27 -32.38 25.45
N VAL A 20 17.16 -33.31 25.80
CA VAL A 20 17.95 -34.12 24.88
C VAL A 20 16.98 -34.97 24.06
N GLY A 21 16.71 -34.57 22.82
CA GLY A 21 15.82 -35.28 21.90
C GLY A 21 16.32 -35.15 20.47
N ASN A 22 16.63 -36.29 19.85
CA ASN A 22 16.98 -36.43 18.44
C ASN A 22 15.87 -35.84 17.54
N GLY A 23 16.09 -34.62 17.05
CA GLY A 23 15.42 -34.03 15.88
C GLY A 23 16.48 -33.37 14.98
N PRO A 24 16.13 -32.90 13.78
CA PRO A 24 17.08 -32.30 12.81
C PRO A 24 17.64 -30.93 13.26
N GLY A 25 17.60 -30.62 14.55
CA GLY A 25 18.23 -29.46 15.19
C GLY A 25 19.09 -29.83 16.40
N GLY A 26 19.45 -31.11 16.56
CA GLY A 26 20.42 -31.54 17.57
C GLY A 26 21.83 -31.26 17.09
N LEU A 27 22.58 -30.43 17.83
CA LEU A 27 24.01 -30.25 17.59
C LEU A 27 24.68 -31.64 17.50
N PRO A 28 25.50 -31.90 16.48
CA PRO A 28 26.18 -33.17 16.35
C PRO A 28 27.02 -33.42 17.60
N SER A 29 26.83 -34.57 18.26
CA SER A 29 27.53 -34.86 19.51
C SER A 29 29.00 -35.08 19.21
N LEU A 30 29.87 -34.34 19.91
CA LEU A 30 31.31 -34.57 19.84
C LEU A 30 31.64 -35.99 20.33
N PRO A 31 32.61 -36.68 19.71
CA PRO A 31 33.08 -37.96 20.21
C PRO A 31 33.63 -37.80 21.64
N PRO A 32 33.55 -38.85 22.48
CA PRO A 32 34.12 -38.82 23.82
C PRO A 32 35.66 -38.75 23.77
N ILE A 33 36.25 -38.04 24.73
CA ILE A 33 37.72 -37.90 24.85
C ILE A 33 38.33 -39.30 25.08
N PRO A 34 39.32 -39.72 24.26
CA PRO A 34 39.99 -41.00 24.45
C PRO A 34 40.72 -41.04 25.80
N THR A 35 40.52 -42.12 26.55
CA THR A 35 41.21 -42.36 27.84
C THR A 35 42.48 -43.19 27.69
N ALA A 36 42.74 -43.73 26.50
CA ALA A 36 43.91 -44.54 26.19
C ALA A 36 44.37 -44.28 24.75
N PHE A 37 45.68 -44.36 24.52
CA PHE A 37 46.31 -44.16 23.22
C PHE A 37 47.07 -45.42 22.81
N PRO A 38 46.37 -46.46 22.31
CA PRO A 38 46.98 -47.73 21.91
C PRO A 38 47.99 -47.59 20.76
N GLU A 39 48.04 -46.42 20.10
CA GLU A 39 49.04 -46.07 19.10
C GLU A 39 50.42 -45.80 19.73
N LEU A 40 50.47 -45.29 20.97
CA LEU A 40 51.71 -45.08 21.72
C LEU A 40 52.33 -46.41 22.19
N GLU A 41 51.50 -47.44 22.45
CA GLU A 41 51.96 -48.77 22.84
C GLU A 41 52.66 -49.53 21.69
N LYS A 42 52.44 -49.08 20.45
CA LYS A 42 53.01 -49.70 19.23
C LYS A 42 54.28 -49.00 18.74
N MET A 43 54.64 -47.84 19.30
CA MET A 43 55.85 -47.11 18.95
C MET A 43 57.08 -47.73 19.64
N SER A 44 58.23 -47.70 18.96
CA SER A 44 59.51 -48.12 19.56
C SER A 44 60.01 -47.12 20.59
N ILE A 45 60.86 -47.57 21.53
CA ILE A 45 61.40 -46.72 22.62
C ILE A 45 62.06 -45.44 22.08
N GLY A 46 62.79 -45.52 20.97
CA GLY A 46 63.42 -44.34 20.34
C GLY A 46 62.40 -43.39 19.70
N GLU A 47 61.28 -43.90 19.17
CA GLU A 47 60.19 -43.07 18.64
C GLU A 47 59.42 -42.37 19.76
N LEU A 48 59.19 -43.05 20.90
CA LEU A 48 58.61 -42.41 22.09
C LEU A 48 59.53 -41.33 22.67
N GLU A 49 60.84 -41.55 22.69
CA GLU A 49 61.80 -40.59 23.23
C GLU A 49 61.87 -39.32 22.37
N VAL A 50 61.78 -39.46 21.05
CA VAL A 50 61.66 -38.34 20.10
C VAL A 50 60.30 -37.65 20.24
N LEU A 51 59.21 -38.40 20.36
CA LEU A 51 57.86 -37.86 20.56
C LEU A 51 57.73 -37.07 21.87
N TRP A 52 58.39 -37.54 22.93
CA TRP A 52 58.40 -36.89 24.24
C TRP A 52 59.31 -35.66 24.28
N SER A 53 60.45 -35.70 23.57
CA SER A 53 61.45 -34.63 23.61
C SER A 53 61.20 -33.49 22.63
N SER A 54 60.33 -33.71 21.62
CA SER A 54 59.99 -32.71 20.60
C SER A 54 58.52 -32.31 20.69
N GLU A 55 58.28 -31.06 21.07
CA GLU A 55 56.94 -30.47 21.08
C GLU A 55 56.29 -30.48 19.68
N GLU A 56 57.08 -30.29 18.61
CA GLU A 56 56.60 -30.39 17.23
C GLU A 56 56.17 -31.82 16.86
N ALA A 57 56.91 -32.84 17.32
CA ALA A 57 56.55 -34.23 17.07
C ALA A 57 55.27 -34.63 17.82
N LEU A 58 55.13 -34.19 19.08
CA LEU A 58 53.94 -34.40 19.88
C LEU A 58 52.71 -33.68 19.28
N ALA A 59 52.88 -32.43 18.84
CA ALA A 59 51.83 -31.66 18.19
C ALA A 59 51.38 -32.33 16.88
N LYS A 60 52.30 -32.85 16.07
CA LYS A 60 51.97 -33.60 14.84
C LYS A 60 51.19 -34.86 15.15
N PHE A 61 51.60 -35.64 16.14
CA PHE A 61 50.88 -36.86 16.56
C PHE A 61 49.45 -36.55 17.03
N VAL A 62 49.27 -35.54 17.88
CA VAL A 62 47.94 -35.09 18.32
C VAL A 62 47.11 -34.56 17.15
N ASN A 63 47.75 -33.87 16.20
CA ASN A 63 47.09 -33.35 15.00
C ASN A 63 46.58 -34.45 14.07
N GLU A 64 47.30 -35.57 14.00
CA GLU A 64 46.98 -36.72 13.16
C GLU A 64 46.02 -37.72 13.82
N HIS A 65 45.90 -37.68 15.15
CA HIS A 65 45.06 -38.58 15.93
C HIS A 65 43.60 -38.59 15.44
N GLU A 66 43.01 -39.79 15.32
CA GLU A 66 41.67 -40.01 14.76
C GLU A 66 40.58 -39.20 15.46
N HIS A 67 40.65 -39.09 16.78
CA HIS A 67 39.71 -38.29 17.56
C HIS A 67 39.71 -36.82 17.14
N ARG A 68 40.88 -36.22 16.92
CA ARG A 68 40.97 -34.82 16.50
C ARG A 68 40.47 -34.65 15.08
N ARG A 69 40.78 -35.59 14.17
CA ARG A 69 40.23 -35.59 12.81
C ARG A 69 38.71 -35.68 12.79
N ALA A 70 38.12 -36.53 13.64
CA ALA A 70 36.67 -36.67 13.76
C ALA A 70 36.02 -35.37 14.27
N VAL A 71 36.58 -34.76 15.32
CA VAL A 71 36.11 -33.46 15.84
C VAL A 71 36.20 -32.36 14.78
N THR A 72 37.36 -32.24 14.12
CA THR A 72 37.55 -31.24 13.05
C THR A 72 36.57 -31.46 11.90
N SER A 73 36.33 -32.70 11.47
CA SER A 73 35.36 -32.99 10.41
C SER A 73 33.92 -32.61 10.79
N ILE A 74 33.54 -32.77 12.05
CA ILE A 74 32.22 -32.34 12.55
C ILE A 74 32.11 -30.81 12.53
N LEU A 75 33.16 -30.12 12.98
CA LEU A 75 33.22 -28.65 12.97
C LEU A 75 33.21 -28.07 11.56
N ASP A 76 33.93 -28.69 10.62
CA ASP A 76 33.93 -28.28 9.21
C ASP A 76 32.55 -28.52 8.57
N GLY A 77 31.90 -29.64 8.91
CA GLY A 77 30.54 -29.95 8.47
C GLY A 77 29.52 -28.94 8.98
N LEU A 78 29.56 -28.64 10.28
CA LEU A 78 28.74 -27.60 10.91
C LEU A 78 28.97 -26.23 10.29
N SER A 79 30.23 -25.86 10.03
CA SER A 79 30.56 -24.57 9.41
C SER A 79 29.95 -24.44 8.02
N LYS A 80 30.05 -25.50 7.20
CA LYS A 80 29.40 -25.55 5.88
C LYS A 80 27.88 -25.50 5.98
N GLU A 81 27.28 -26.23 6.92
CA GLU A 81 25.83 -26.22 7.13
C GLU A 81 25.33 -24.83 7.55
N ILE A 82 26.06 -24.15 8.44
CA ILE A 82 25.77 -22.76 8.84
C ILE A 82 25.87 -21.83 7.64
N GLU A 83 26.92 -21.94 6.82
CA GLU A 83 27.07 -21.13 5.62
C GLU A 83 25.94 -21.36 4.61
N ASP A 84 25.57 -22.61 4.36
CA ASP A 84 24.52 -22.97 3.42
C ASP A 84 23.14 -22.53 3.92
N LEU A 85 22.86 -22.69 5.22
CA LEU A 85 21.64 -22.17 5.85
C LEU A 85 21.58 -20.65 5.80
N THR A 86 22.70 -19.97 6.05
CA THR A 86 22.78 -18.50 5.99
C THR A 86 22.45 -18.03 4.58
N LYS A 87 23.10 -18.59 3.55
CA LYS A 87 22.83 -18.28 2.14
C LYS A 87 21.37 -18.57 1.76
N SER A 88 20.83 -19.71 2.20
CA SER A 88 19.43 -20.07 1.92
C SER A 88 18.44 -19.12 2.59
N ASN A 89 18.69 -18.73 3.84
CA ASN A 89 17.84 -17.81 4.57
C ASN A 89 17.90 -16.41 3.98
N GLU A 90 19.09 -15.92 3.61
CA GLU A 90 19.26 -14.63 2.92
C GLU A 90 18.50 -14.60 1.60
N ALA A 91 18.59 -15.67 0.79
CA ALA A 91 17.87 -15.76 -0.47
C ALA A 91 16.34 -15.69 -0.27
N LYS A 92 15.81 -16.45 0.69
CA LYS A 92 14.38 -16.44 1.03
C LYS A 92 13.91 -15.08 1.56
N LEU A 93 14.73 -14.44 2.39
CA LEU A 93 14.41 -13.13 2.96
C LEU A 93 14.39 -12.06 1.86
N ASN A 94 15.34 -12.10 0.92
CA ASN A 94 15.34 -11.21 -0.24
C ASN A 94 14.12 -11.43 -1.15
N GLU A 95 13.75 -12.68 -1.42
CA GLU A 95 12.55 -13.00 -2.21
C GLU A 95 11.26 -12.51 -1.52
N ALA A 96 11.16 -12.70 -0.21
CA ALA A 96 10.02 -12.22 0.58
C ALA A 96 9.92 -10.69 0.56
N HIS A 97 11.04 -9.98 0.76
CA HIS A 97 11.06 -8.51 0.69
C HIS A 97 10.73 -7.99 -0.71
N SER A 98 11.25 -8.62 -1.76
CA SER A 98 10.92 -8.26 -3.14
C SER A 98 9.42 -8.45 -3.41
N SER A 99 8.86 -9.58 -2.99
CA SER A 99 7.43 -9.89 -3.19
C SER A 99 6.54 -8.90 -2.43
N GLN A 100 6.88 -8.60 -1.18
CA GLN A 100 6.18 -7.61 -0.37
C GLN A 100 6.24 -6.22 -1.00
N SER A 101 7.42 -5.79 -1.45
CA SER A 101 7.61 -4.48 -2.09
C SER A 101 6.78 -4.36 -3.37
N GLN A 102 6.68 -5.44 -4.15
CA GLN A 102 5.85 -5.48 -5.34
C GLN A 102 4.36 -5.41 -5.01
N GLU A 103 3.90 -6.15 -4.00
CA GLU A 103 2.50 -6.11 -3.57
C GLU A 103 2.09 -4.73 -3.02
N GLU A 104 2.97 -4.08 -2.26
CA GLU A 104 2.77 -2.72 -1.77
C GLU A 104 2.70 -1.71 -2.92
N ALA A 105 3.60 -1.79 -3.90
CA ALA A 105 3.58 -0.94 -5.08
C ALA A 105 2.30 -1.15 -5.92
N GLU A 106 1.83 -2.38 -6.05
CA GLU A 106 0.58 -2.69 -6.75
C GLU A 106 -0.64 -2.12 -6.02
N LYS A 107 -0.69 -2.22 -4.68
CA LYS A 107 -1.75 -1.61 -3.85
C LYS A 107 -1.76 -0.10 -3.96
N GLU A 108 -0.60 0.54 -3.90
CA GLU A 108 -0.47 1.99 -4.04
C GLU A 108 -0.95 2.45 -5.42
N LYS A 109 -0.55 1.74 -6.49
CA LYS A 109 -1.03 2.02 -7.84
C LYS A 109 -2.55 1.88 -7.97
N GLN A 110 -3.14 0.84 -7.39
CA GLN A 110 -4.59 0.66 -7.38
C GLN A 110 -5.31 1.79 -6.65
N LEU A 111 -4.77 2.23 -5.51
CA LEU A 111 -5.31 3.35 -4.74
C LEU A 111 -5.24 4.65 -5.53
N GLU A 112 -4.11 4.92 -6.20
CA GLU A 112 -3.98 6.08 -7.08
C GLU A 112 -5.00 6.06 -8.24
N GLU A 113 -5.17 4.91 -8.88
CA GLU A 113 -6.11 4.76 -9.99
C GLU A 113 -7.55 4.98 -9.52
N ASP A 114 -7.93 4.44 -8.36
CA ASP A 114 -9.26 4.66 -7.79
C ASP A 114 -9.47 6.14 -7.42
N LEU A 115 -8.48 6.77 -6.78
CA LEU A 115 -8.56 8.19 -6.42
C LEU A 115 -8.67 9.08 -7.67
N LYS A 116 -7.89 8.80 -8.72
CA LYS A 116 -7.99 9.50 -10.02
C LYS A 116 -9.38 9.35 -10.62
N ARG A 117 -9.97 8.16 -10.59
CA ARG A 117 -11.36 7.93 -11.07
C ARG A 117 -12.38 8.71 -10.24
N GLN A 118 -12.24 8.73 -8.92
CA GLN A 118 -13.15 9.48 -8.05
C GLN A 118 -13.08 11.00 -8.32
N ILE A 119 -11.86 11.53 -8.47
CA ILE A 119 -11.65 12.95 -8.80
C ILE A 119 -12.25 13.26 -10.17
N GLN A 120 -11.98 12.44 -11.18
CA GLN A 120 -12.52 12.63 -12.53
C GLN A 120 -14.06 12.63 -12.50
N LYS A 121 -14.67 11.66 -11.81
CA LYS A 121 -16.14 11.58 -11.70
C LYS A 121 -16.73 12.84 -11.04
N LYS A 122 -16.11 13.33 -9.95
CA LYS A 122 -16.55 14.56 -9.28
C LYS A 122 -16.35 15.79 -10.17
N GLN A 123 -15.28 15.81 -10.94
CA GLN A 123 -15.02 16.88 -11.90
C GLN A 123 -16.07 16.90 -13.01
N GLU A 124 -16.40 15.74 -13.59
CA GLU A 124 -17.46 15.60 -14.59
C GLU A 124 -18.83 16.02 -14.04
N GLU A 125 -19.16 15.63 -12.81
CA GLU A 125 -20.40 16.06 -12.15
C GLU A 125 -20.44 17.57 -11.93
N LYS A 126 -19.33 18.14 -11.43
CA LYS A 126 -19.18 19.59 -11.29
C LYS A 126 -19.36 20.29 -12.63
N ASP A 127 -18.70 19.82 -13.68
CA ASP A 127 -18.75 20.45 -15.01
C ASP A 127 -20.16 20.39 -15.59
N ARG A 128 -20.87 19.26 -15.47
CA ARG A 128 -22.29 19.16 -15.83
C ARG A 128 -23.16 20.14 -15.07
N LEU A 129 -22.97 20.27 -13.76
CA LEU A 129 -23.73 21.25 -12.96
C LEU A 129 -23.40 22.68 -13.37
N TRP A 130 -22.13 22.95 -13.72
CA TRP A 130 -21.65 24.26 -14.12
C TRP A 130 -22.16 24.67 -15.51
N GLU A 131 -22.28 23.74 -16.46
CA GLU A 131 -22.89 23.99 -17.78
C GLU A 131 -24.30 24.57 -17.65
N PHE A 132 -25.10 24.09 -16.69
CA PHE A 132 -26.50 24.52 -16.55
C PHE A 132 -26.72 25.68 -15.57
N ASN A 133 -25.81 25.88 -14.63
CA ASN A 133 -25.96 26.85 -13.54
C ASN A 133 -24.90 27.95 -13.56
N SER A 134 -24.05 28.00 -14.59
CA SER A 134 -23.15 29.13 -14.77
C SER A 134 -23.96 30.43 -14.96
N PRO A 135 -23.45 31.57 -14.47
CA PRO A 135 -24.08 32.87 -14.67
C PRO A 135 -24.38 33.15 -16.15
N SER A 136 -23.50 32.72 -17.05
CA SER A 136 -23.67 32.84 -18.50
C SER A 136 -24.85 32.01 -19.02
N ALA A 137 -24.96 30.73 -18.64
CA ALA A 137 -26.07 29.87 -19.07
C ALA A 137 -27.43 30.35 -18.54
N ILE A 138 -27.46 30.86 -17.30
CA ILE A 138 -28.67 31.46 -16.72
C ILE A 138 -29.03 32.76 -17.46
N HIS A 139 -28.04 33.61 -17.75
CA HIS A 139 -28.23 34.86 -18.49
C HIS A 139 -28.80 34.60 -19.90
N GLU A 140 -28.26 33.62 -20.63
CA GLU A 140 -28.77 33.22 -21.94
C GLU A 140 -30.23 32.74 -21.86
N ARG A 141 -30.57 31.88 -20.89
CA ARG A 141 -31.96 31.42 -20.68
C ARG A 141 -32.91 32.57 -20.38
N LEU A 142 -32.47 33.57 -19.62
CA LEU A 142 -33.27 34.76 -19.34
C LEU A 142 -33.50 35.59 -20.62
N HIS A 143 -32.50 35.76 -21.47
CA HIS A 143 -32.68 36.42 -22.77
C HIS A 143 -33.65 35.67 -23.67
N VAL A 144 -33.54 34.34 -23.75
CA VAL A 144 -34.49 33.50 -24.50
C VAL A 144 -35.91 33.63 -23.93
N ALA A 145 -36.07 33.58 -22.61
CA ALA A 145 -37.37 33.75 -21.97
C ALA A 145 -37.97 35.16 -22.21
N ARG A 146 -37.14 36.21 -22.18
CA ARG A 146 -37.55 37.57 -22.53
C ARG A 146 -38.03 37.63 -23.98
N ALA A 147 -37.22 37.16 -24.92
CA ALA A 147 -37.55 37.16 -26.35
C ALA A 147 -38.87 36.41 -26.62
N SER A 148 -39.05 35.24 -26.00
CA SER A 148 -40.29 34.47 -26.10
C SER A 148 -41.52 35.25 -25.58
N SER A 149 -41.38 35.99 -24.47
CA SER A 149 -42.47 36.83 -23.92
C SER A 149 -42.79 38.03 -24.80
N VAL A 150 -41.76 38.61 -25.43
CA VAL A 150 -41.94 39.68 -26.40
C VAL A 150 -42.70 39.14 -27.60
N GLU A 151 -42.30 37.98 -28.14
CA GLU A 151 -42.97 37.34 -29.26
C GLU A 151 -44.43 36.97 -28.95
N THR A 152 -44.73 36.41 -27.77
CA THR A 152 -46.12 36.16 -27.34
C THR A 152 -46.92 37.44 -27.22
N SER A 153 -46.32 38.53 -26.71
CA SER A 153 -47.00 39.82 -26.64
C SER A 153 -47.30 40.41 -28.02
N GLU A 154 -46.41 40.24 -29.01
CA GLU A 154 -46.66 40.65 -30.39
C GLU A 154 -47.75 39.79 -31.04
N LYS A 155 -47.75 38.48 -30.83
CA LYS A 155 -48.83 37.58 -31.28
C LYS A 155 -50.19 37.98 -30.69
N LEU A 156 -50.24 38.37 -29.42
CA LEU A 156 -51.47 38.86 -28.78
C LEU A 156 -51.95 40.17 -29.43
N LYS A 157 -51.05 41.09 -29.78
CA LYS A 157 -51.40 42.31 -30.53
C LYS A 157 -51.99 41.96 -31.90
N GLU A 158 -51.37 41.05 -32.63
CA GLU A 158 -51.86 40.61 -33.95
C GLU A 158 -53.25 39.97 -33.86
N GLN A 159 -53.49 39.09 -32.90
CA GLN A 159 -54.79 38.45 -32.67
C GLN A 159 -55.87 39.47 -32.31
N PHE A 160 -55.54 40.46 -31.47
CA PHE A 160 -56.46 41.55 -31.16
C PHE A 160 -56.80 42.39 -32.41
N LEU A 161 -55.81 42.73 -33.25
CA LEU A 161 -56.04 43.47 -34.50
C LEU A 161 -56.90 42.68 -35.50
N ARG A 162 -56.78 41.35 -35.50
CA ARG A 162 -57.62 40.44 -36.30
C ARG A 162 -59.02 40.24 -35.72
N LYS A 163 -59.33 40.83 -34.55
CA LYS A 163 -60.58 40.65 -33.78
C LYS A 163 -60.83 39.20 -33.35
N GLU A 164 -59.76 38.42 -33.23
CA GLU A 164 -59.80 37.04 -32.72
C GLU A 164 -59.81 37.01 -31.19
N LEU A 165 -59.57 38.16 -30.54
CA LEU A 165 -59.49 38.32 -29.09
C LEU A 165 -60.34 39.52 -28.63
N GLU A 166 -61.13 39.32 -27.57
CA GLU A 166 -61.92 40.38 -26.93
C GLU A 166 -61.02 41.40 -26.20
N LEU A 167 -61.44 42.67 -26.16
CA LEU A 167 -60.64 43.76 -25.57
C LEU A 167 -60.24 43.51 -24.11
N ALA A 168 -61.18 43.01 -23.30
CA ALA A 168 -60.93 42.72 -21.90
C ALA A 168 -59.88 41.61 -21.71
N GLU A 169 -59.93 40.59 -22.57
CA GLU A 169 -58.98 39.47 -22.53
C GLU A 169 -57.61 39.87 -23.08
N PHE A 170 -57.58 40.75 -24.09
CA PHE A 170 -56.35 41.32 -24.63
C PHE A 170 -55.60 42.11 -23.56
N ILE A 171 -56.28 43.03 -22.87
CA ILE A 171 -55.66 43.83 -21.81
C ILE A 171 -55.08 42.93 -20.73
N ARG A 172 -55.86 41.92 -20.30
CA ARG A 172 -55.42 40.98 -19.25
C ARG A 172 -54.15 40.22 -19.64
N LEU A 173 -54.15 39.58 -20.82
CA LEU A 173 -53.02 38.76 -21.28
C LEU A 173 -51.81 39.63 -21.65
N TYR A 174 -52.03 40.74 -22.34
CA TYR A 174 -50.96 41.64 -22.78
C TYR A 174 -50.25 42.29 -21.60
N THR A 175 -50.97 42.81 -20.61
CA THR A 175 -50.37 43.40 -19.42
C THR A 175 -49.61 42.35 -18.61
N MET A 176 -50.09 41.10 -18.56
CA MET A 176 -49.38 40.00 -17.92
C MET A 176 -48.04 39.69 -18.60
N GLU A 177 -48.02 39.59 -19.93
CA GLU A 177 -46.78 39.36 -20.70
C GLU A 177 -45.81 40.54 -20.59
N GLN A 178 -46.29 41.78 -20.68
CA GLN A 178 -45.45 42.97 -20.50
C GLN A 178 -44.83 43.03 -19.10
N LYS A 179 -45.59 42.68 -18.06
CA LYS A 179 -45.05 42.54 -16.70
C LYS A 179 -43.93 41.51 -16.65
N ARG A 180 -44.09 40.36 -17.34
CA ARG A 180 -43.08 39.31 -17.42
C ARG A 180 -41.81 39.81 -18.13
N VAL A 181 -41.95 40.52 -19.24
CA VAL A 181 -40.81 41.14 -19.98
C VAL A 181 -40.03 42.09 -19.08
N HIS A 182 -40.71 42.99 -18.36
CA HIS A 182 -40.04 43.94 -17.48
C HIS A 182 -39.32 43.25 -16.31
N GLN A 183 -39.97 42.25 -15.69
CA GLN A 183 -39.35 41.46 -14.62
C GLN A 183 -38.10 40.73 -15.09
N ILE A 184 -38.15 40.09 -16.26
CA ILE A 184 -36.99 39.39 -16.81
C ILE A 184 -35.88 40.39 -17.19
N THR A 185 -36.21 41.56 -17.73
CA THR A 185 -35.23 42.59 -18.07
C THR A 185 -34.49 43.10 -16.83
N ALA A 186 -35.20 43.37 -15.74
CA ALA A 186 -34.58 43.77 -14.48
C ALA A 186 -33.66 42.67 -13.91
N LEU A 187 -34.07 41.39 -14.00
CA LEU A 187 -33.24 40.26 -13.58
C LEU A 187 -31.98 40.09 -14.45
N ILE A 188 -32.07 40.35 -15.76
CA ILE A 188 -30.91 40.31 -16.66
C ILE A 188 -29.89 41.39 -16.29
N GLU A 189 -30.35 42.61 -15.99
CA GLU A 189 -29.51 43.73 -15.55
C GLU A 189 -28.84 43.46 -14.20
N ASP A 190 -29.56 42.80 -13.28
CA ASP A 190 -29.03 42.41 -11.97
C ASP A 190 -27.94 41.32 -12.05
N ILE A 191 -28.07 40.38 -13.00
CA ILE A 191 -27.09 39.29 -13.19
C ILE A 191 -25.87 39.72 -14.01
N ALA A 192 -26.00 40.75 -14.86
CA ALA A 192 -24.93 41.28 -15.71
C ALA A 192 -23.55 41.47 -15.03
N PRO A 193 -23.44 42.03 -13.80
CA PRO A 193 -22.14 42.20 -13.13
C PRO A 193 -21.45 40.89 -12.72
N HIS A 194 -22.15 39.75 -12.74
CA HIS A 194 -21.63 38.45 -12.31
C HIS A 194 -21.17 37.55 -13.47
N LEU A 195 -21.10 38.06 -14.70
CA LEU A 195 -20.62 37.33 -15.89
C LEU A 195 -19.09 37.33 -16.06
N HIS A 196 -18.33 37.87 -15.10
CA HIS A 196 -16.87 37.98 -15.15
C HIS A 196 -16.16 37.06 -14.16
#